data_AF-A0A7C8ZJN1-F1
#
_entry.id   AF-A0A7C8ZJN1-F1
#
_cell.length_a   1.000
_cell.length_b   1.000
_cell.length_c   1.000
_cell.angle_alpha   90.00
_cell.angle_beta   90.00
_cell.angle_gamma   90.00
#
_symmetry.space_group_name_H-M   'P 1'
#
loop_
_entity.id
_entity.type
_entity.pdbx_description
1 polymer ?
#
loop_
_entity_poly.entity_id
_entity_poly.type
_entity_poly.pdbx_seq_one_letter_code
_entity_poly.pdbx_strand_id
1 'polypeptide(L)'
;LDHRILATATLASICGLRWATRKLDIHPTVRSLIGTTVVMAGLQVTLGISTLLSYVPVSLGTAYQAGALTLLSLVILLAHTVRRPSPNLLRSLPSVAKAT
;
A
#
# COMPACT_ATOMS: atom_id res chain seq x y z
N LEU A 1 -2.42 -11.64 -20.52
CA LEU A 1 -3.75 -11.14 -20.08
C LEU A 1 -3.78 -10.98 -18.56
N ASP A 2 -3.11 -11.88 -17.86
CA ASP A 2 -3.04 -12.00 -16.40
C ASP A 2 -2.56 -10.73 -15.70
N HIS A 3 -1.49 -10.10 -16.21
CA HIS A 3 -0.97 -8.85 -15.61
C HIS A 3 -2.01 -7.72 -15.61
N ARG A 4 -2.84 -7.61 -16.66
CA ARG A 4 -3.87 -6.57 -16.75
C ARG A 4 -4.98 -6.81 -15.73
N ILE A 5 -5.37 -8.07 -15.54
CA ILE A 5 -6.37 -8.47 -14.53
C ILE A 5 -5.83 -8.18 -13.12
N LEU A 6 -4.57 -8.51 -12.85
CA LEU A 6 -3.94 -8.21 -11.56
C LEU A 6 -3.84 -6.69 -11.33
N ALA A 7 -3.51 -5.91 -12.36
CA ALA A 7 -3.43 -4.46 -12.25
C ALA A 7 -4.80 -3.83 -11.98
N THR A 8 -5.86 -4.23 -12.69
CA THR A 8 -7.21 -3.71 -12.47
C THR A 8 -7.78 -4.16 -11.12
N ALA A 9 -7.55 -5.41 -10.71
CA ALA A 9 -7.94 -5.90 -9.39
C ALA A 9 -7.22 -5.15 -8.26
N THR A 10 -5.92 -4.85 -8.44
CA THR A 10 -5.14 -4.07 -7.46
C THR A 10 -5.69 -2.65 -7.34
N LEU A 11 -5.95 -1.97 -8.46
CA LEU A 11 -6.52 -0.64 -8.46
C LEU A 11 -7.90 -0.62 -7.79
N ALA A 12 -8.76 -1.58 -8.13
CA ALA A 12 -10.08 -1.74 -7.51
C ALA A 12 -9.97 -2.00 -6.00
N SER A 13 -9.03 -2.84 -5.57
CA SER A 13 -8.77 -3.13 -4.16
C SER A 13 -8.31 -1.90 -3.39
N ILE A 14 -7.39 -1.10 -3.95
CA ILE A 14 -6.91 0.14 -3.33
C ILE A 14 -8.03 1.17 -3.20
N CYS A 15 -8.85 1.33 -4.24
CA CYS A 15 -10.04 2.19 -4.20
C CYS A 15 -11.06 1.70 -3.16
N GLY A 16 -11.34 0.39 -3.13
CA GLY A 16 -12.22 -0.24 -2.15
C GLY A 16 -11.73 -0.05 -0.71
N LEU A 17 -10.43 -0.23 -0.47
CA LEU A 17 -9.79 0.03 0.82
C LEU A 17 -9.95 1.50 1.25
N ARG A 18 -9.66 2.44 0.34
CA ARG A 18 -9.81 3.88 0.60
C ARG A 18 -11.26 4.25 0.89
N TRP A 19 -12.22 3.59 0.25
CA TRP A 19 -13.66 3.77 0.46
C TRP A 19 -14.10 3.20 1.82
N ALA A 20 -13.78 1.94 2.10
CA ALA A 20 -14.13 1.24 3.33
C ALA A 20 -13.60 1.96 4.58
N THR A 21 -12.42 2.57 4.49
CA THR A 21 -11.77 3.28 5.60
C THR A 21 -12.22 4.74 5.76
N ARG A 22 -13.05 5.31 4.87
CA ARG A 22 -13.45 6.74 4.96
C ARG A 22 -14.26 7.07 6.22
N LYS A 23 -15.03 6.11 6.73
CA LYS A 23 -15.92 6.27 7.88
C LYS A 23 -15.37 5.66 9.17
N LEU A 24 -14.21 5.02 9.10
CA LEU A 24 -13.58 4.41 10.27
C LEU A 24 -12.70 5.44 10.97
N ASP A 25 -12.73 5.42 12.30
CA ASP A 25 -11.76 6.17 13.10
C ASP A 25 -10.44 5.40 13.14
N ILE A 26 -9.56 5.75 12.20
CA ILE A 26 -8.25 5.11 12.02
C ILE A 26 -7.14 6.06 12.43
N HIS A 27 -6.08 5.50 13.02
CA HIS A 27 -4.91 6.26 13.43
C HIS A 27 -4.38 7.14 12.27
N PRO A 28 -4.02 8.41 12.51
CA PRO A 28 -3.65 9.36 11.46
C PRO A 28 -2.52 8.85 10.55
N THR A 29 -1.56 8.11 11.08
CA THR A 29 -0.50 7.45 10.30
C THR A 29 -1.05 6.46 9.27
N VAL A 30 -2.00 5.61 9.66
CA VAL A 30 -2.64 4.63 8.77
C VAL A 30 -3.44 5.36 7.69
N ARG A 31 -4.16 6.41 8.07
CA ARG A 31 -4.93 7.25 7.12
C ARG A 31 -4.02 7.91 6.08
N SER A 32 -2.88 8.45 6.51
CA SER A 32 -1.87 9.02 5.63
C SER A 32 -1.32 7.97 4.68
N LEU A 33 -0.97 6.79 5.19
CA LEU A 33 -0.39 5.70 4.41
C LEU A 33 -1.37 5.10 3.37
N ILE A 34 -2.65 5.03 3.69
CA ILE A 34 -3.70 4.69 2.70
C ILE A 34 -3.77 5.77 1.62
N GLY A 35 -3.71 7.05 2.00
CA GLY A 35 -3.68 8.18 1.08
C GLY A 35 -2.50 8.11 0.10
N THR A 36 -1.29 7.88 0.59
CA THR A 36 -0.08 7.74 -0.25
C THR A 36 -0.18 6.54 -1.17
N THR A 37 -0.75 5.42 -0.71
CA THR A 37 -0.96 4.22 -1.54
C THR A 37 -1.90 4.51 -2.73
N VAL A 38 -2.98 5.27 -2.50
CA VAL A 38 -3.91 5.69 -3.56
C VAL A 38 -3.23 6.59 -4.59
N VAL A 39 -2.47 7.59 -4.13
CA VAL A 39 -1.73 8.50 -5.01
C VAL A 39 -0.73 7.72 -5.87
N MET A 40 0.03 6.82 -5.25
CA MET A 40 1.00 5.99 -5.96
C MET A 40 0.35 5.07 -6.99
N ALA A 41 -0.82 4.50 -6.69
CA ALA A 41 -1.58 3.71 -7.67
C ALA A 41 -2.01 4.56 -8.87
N GLY A 42 -2.43 5.82 -8.66
CA GLY A 42 -2.73 6.76 -9.74
C GLY A 42 -1.51 7.10 -10.60
N LEU A 43 -0.34 7.32 -9.98
CA LEU A 43 0.92 7.51 -10.69
C LEU A 43 1.28 6.28 -11.53
N GLN A 44 1.09 5.08 -10.98
CA GLN A 44 1.36 3.82 -11.69
C GLN A 44 0.51 3.69 -12.96
N VAL A 45 -0.78 3.99 -12.89
CA VAL A 45 -1.69 3.97 -14.06
C VAL A 45 -1.23 5.00 -15.09
N THR A 46 -0.87 6.21 -14.65
CA THR A 46 -0.42 7.29 -15.53
C THR A 46 0.88 6.91 -16.26
N LEU A 47 1.86 6.35 -15.53
CA LEU A 47 3.11 5.84 -16.10
C LEU A 47 2.87 4.66 -17.06
N GLY A 48 1.96 3.76 -16.70
CA GLY A 48 1.57 2.63 -17.55
C GLY A 48 0.99 3.08 -18.89
N ILE A 49 0.15 4.12 -18.91
CA ILE A 49 -0.37 4.70 -20.15
C ILE A 49 0.75 5.45 -20.89
N SER A 50 1.56 6.23 -20.18
CA SER A 50 2.66 7.03 -20.78
C SER A 50 3.71 6.16 -21.47
N THR A 51 4.04 5.00 -20.90
CA THR A 51 4.94 4.03 -21.53
C THR A 51 4.37 3.50 -22.83
N LEU A 52 3.08 3.20 -22.91
CA LEU A 52 2.44 2.76 -24.15
C LEU A 52 2.42 3.86 -25.22
N LEU A 53 2.06 5.09 -24.83
CA LEU A 53 2.00 6.23 -25.75
C LEU A 53 3.38 6.64 -26.30
N SER A 54 4.44 6.40 -25.53
CA SER A 54 5.81 6.78 -25.89
C SER A 54 6.60 5.65 -26.56
N TYR A 55 5.96 4.54 -26.96
CA TYR A 55 6.62 3.35 -27.52
C TYR A 55 7.65 2.69 -26.59
N VAL A 56 7.32 2.64 -25.30
CA VAL A 56 8.07 1.94 -24.24
C VAL A 56 9.55 2.38 -24.15
N PRO A 57 9.84 3.67 -23.92
CA PRO A 57 11.20 4.12 -23.74
C PRO A 57 11.74 3.58 -22.42
N VAL A 58 13.02 3.18 -22.40
CA VAL A 58 13.64 2.49 -21.25
C VAL A 58 13.47 3.28 -19.97
N SER A 59 13.67 4.60 -19.98
CA SER A 59 13.53 5.46 -18.80
C SER A 59 12.11 5.48 -18.21
N LEU A 60 11.05 5.49 -19.04
CA LEU A 60 9.68 5.40 -18.52
C LEU A 60 9.33 3.98 -18.08
N GLY A 61 9.85 2.97 -18.78
CA GLY A 61 9.68 1.57 -18.41
C GLY A 61 10.29 1.25 -17.05
N THR A 62 11.51 1.74 -16.78
CA THR A 62 12.16 1.58 -15.48
C THR A 62 11.44 2.37 -14.39
N ALA A 63 10.98 3.59 -14.68
CA ALA A 63 10.15 4.36 -13.75
C ALA A 63 8.84 3.64 -13.40
N TYR A 64 8.17 3.02 -14.37
CA TYR A 64 6.99 2.20 -14.15
C TYR A 64 7.31 0.98 -13.25
N GLN A 65 8.39 0.25 -13.52
CA GLN A 65 8.76 -0.91 -12.70
C GLN A 65 9.14 -0.50 -11.27
N ALA A 66 9.93 0.56 -11.09
CA ALA A 66 10.26 1.11 -9.78
C ALA A 66 9.02 1.59 -9.03
N GLY A 67 8.06 2.16 -9.76
CA GLY A 67 6.77 2.56 -9.20
C GLY A 67 5.97 1.36 -8.68
N ALA A 68 5.95 0.25 -9.41
CA ALA A 68 5.27 -0.97 -8.98
C ALA A 68 5.88 -1.51 -7.67
N LEU A 69 7.21 -1.50 -7.55
CA LEU A 69 7.92 -1.91 -6.33
C LEU A 69 7.63 -0.98 -5.14
N THR A 70 7.53 0.32 -5.40
CA THR A 70 7.16 1.31 -4.37
C THR A 70 5.74 1.09 -3.89
N LEU A 71 4.80 0.85 -4.81
CA LEU A 71 3.41 0.54 -4.47
C LEU A 71 3.32 -0.74 -3.62
N LEU A 72 4.04 -1.80 -4.01
CA LEU A 72 4.12 -3.04 -3.24
C LEU A 72 4.65 -2.78 -1.82
N SER A 73 5.73 -2.00 -1.70
CA SER A 73 6.34 -1.66 -0.42
C SER A 73 5.39 -0.88 0.50
N LEU A 74 4.62 0.07 -0.05
CA LEU A 74 3.59 0.81 0.70
C LEU A 74 2.49 -0.11 1.23
N VAL A 75 2.03 -1.07 0.42
CA VAL A 75 1.02 -2.05 0.84
C VAL A 75 1.57 -2.98 1.93
N ILE A 76 2.81 -3.44 1.81
CA ILE A 76 3.48 -4.24 2.86
C ILE A 76 3.59 -3.43 4.16
N LEU A 77 4.04 -2.18 4.08
CA LEU A 77 4.14 -1.30 5.24
C LEU A 77 2.76 -1.08 5.89
N LEU A 78 1.72 -0.87 5.08
CA LEU A 78 0.36 -0.70 5.57
C LEU A 78 -0.13 -1.95 6.31
N ALA A 79 0.09 -3.13 5.72
CA ALA A 79 -0.27 -4.40 6.34
C ALA A 79 0.42 -4.60 7.71
N HIS A 80 1.70 -4.22 7.83
CA HIS A 80 2.42 -4.28 9.10
C HIS A 80 1.93 -3.23 10.10
N THR A 81 1.60 -2.03 9.65
CA THR A 81 1.14 -0.93 10.53
C THR A 81 -0.22 -1.22 11.14
N VAL A 82 -1.12 -1.89 10.40
CA VAL A 82 -2.44 -2.28 10.93
C VAL A 82 -2.42 -3.59 11.72
N ARG A 83 -1.32 -4.34 11.68
CA ARG A 83 -1.19 -5.62 12.38
C ARG A 83 -1.08 -5.39 13.88
N ARG A 84 -2.03 -5.93 14.63
CA ARG A 84 -1.98 -5.93 16.10
C ARG A 84 -0.83 -6.83 16.59
N PRO A 85 -0.10 -6.44 17.65
CA PRO A 85 0.87 -7.33 18.29
C PRO A 85 0.19 -8.60 18.82
N SER A 86 0.90 -9.73 18.78
CA SER A 86 0.36 -11.02 19.20
C SER A 86 -0.01 -10.98 20.69
N PRO A 87 -1.25 -11.34 21.07
CA PRO A 87 -1.66 -11.36 22.47
C PRO A 87 -0.86 -12.37 23.29
N ASN A 88 -0.35 -13.43 22.66
CA ASN A 88 0.51 -14.43 23.32
C ASN A 88 1.89 -13.84 23.64
N LEU A 89 2.45 -13.01 22.76
CA LEU A 89 3.69 -12.29 23.04
C LEU A 89 3.50 -11.32 24.21
N LEU A 90 2.42 -10.52 24.18
CA LEU A 90 2.11 -9.58 25.26
C LEU A 90 1.92 -10.27 26.61
N ARG A 91 1.30 -11.47 26.64
CA ARG A 91 1.16 -12.28 27.86
C ARG A 91 2.47 -12.91 28.34
N SER A 92 3.40 -13.20 27.43
CA SER A 92 4.71 -13.78 27.78
C SER A 92 5.72 -12.75 28.29
N LEU A 93 5.47 -11.46 28.06
CA LEU A 93 6.30 -10.40 28.62
C LEU A 93 6.19 -10.45 30.15
N PRO A 94 7.31 -10.55 30.89
CA PRO A 94 7.27 -10.47 32.33
C PRO A 94 6.61 -9.15 32.73
N SER A 95 5.77 -9.19 33.77
CA SER A 95 5.14 -8.00 34.37
C SER A 95 6.19 -7.09 35.00
N VAL A 96 6.97 -6.36 34.19
CA VAL A 96 7.89 -5.31 34.63
C VAL A 96 7.10 -4.00 34.87
N ALA A 97 5.96 -4.11 35.54
CA ALA A 97 5.10 -2.99 35.87
C ALA A 97 4.44 -3.21 37.23
N LYS A 98 5.28 -3.26 38.26
CA LYS A 98 4.98 -2.80 39.63
C LYS A 98 6.30 -2.52 40.35
N ALA A 99 7.03 -1.52 39.87
CA ALA A 99 8.19 -0.98 40.57
C ALA A 99 8.32 0.52 40.25
N THR A 100 7.40 1.31 40.80
CA THR A 100 7.60 2.59 41.52
C THR A 100 6.26 3.31 41.65
#